data_AF-A0A3D3URA9-F1
#
_entry.id   AF-A0A3D3URA9-F1
#
_cell.length_a   1.000
_cell.length_b   1.000
_cell.length_c   1.000
_cell.angle_alpha   90.00
_cell.angle_beta   90.00
_cell.angle_gamma   90.00
#
_symmetry.space_group_name_H-M   'P 1'
#
loop_
_entity.id
_entity.type
_entity.pdbx_description
1 polymer ?
#
loop_
_entity_poly.entity_id
_entity_poly.type
_entity_poly.pdbx_seq_one_letter_code
_entity_poly.pdbx_strand_id
1 'polypeptide(L)'
;MLILRLKQAASAIADGRLDEAFDIVQSKTIREHRRGQKLIGRLARAFTRRGQENLEAERIQLALADCNKAEKLAGNTEDVAKLRSAICSEMEQRRLRNRHRSLKVAQARQHIQDGWISAGEEILNDTGDKDSQAGIVLQQAAIARLHTTEAIAKAENALQRNDLNVAIDIVLNTETAGSKNDKIIELVSKLRSLAAGQIKENIDGGRLDLAHSLWQKVSPIADGCDEISELGLALSYCRQAAEYVAAGRPRAAVRLLRKVKLTCPSAEWLGKVTEQSRQAAELLDELVASPLGLEISEEPADAEYADRIQSTENGALSVSKKQPQAISHPSTPDTRADSSIPSKLLMQIDGIGSFYVLRDASITVGPISSSARPTVGLMVDPHIPAVTIERSEDDYFIRSSSPVRVNDATTTNKLLVDSDRISLSPRCGMKFNIPNPASTTATLSLPSARLGRADVRRIILMDRDILIGPNEGSHILAESLDQTIALFAQNGQLFCKAKDKILVNDKPVSSRAGLPVDKQIRIGQISLVLTELK
;
A
#
# COMPACT_ATOMS: atom_id res chain seq x y z
N MET A 1 54.77 25.85 38.13
CA MET A 1 53.83 26.09 37.00
C MET A 1 52.35 26.26 37.38
N LEU A 2 51.85 25.70 38.49
CA LEU A 2 50.42 25.76 38.87
C LEU A 2 49.85 27.18 38.97
N ILE A 3 50.58 28.12 39.59
CA ILE A 3 50.15 29.52 39.79
C ILE A 3 49.96 30.24 38.44
N LEU A 4 50.83 29.97 37.46
CA LEU A 4 50.74 30.54 36.12
C LEU A 4 49.47 30.07 35.40
N ARG A 5 49.20 28.75 35.43
CA ARG A 5 47.98 28.18 34.83
C ARG A 5 46.69 28.67 35.49
N LEU A 6 46.69 28.87 36.81
CA LEU A 6 45.55 29.48 37.52
C LEU A 6 45.29 30.92 37.08
N LYS A 7 46.35 31.72 36.87
CA LYS A 7 46.22 33.09 36.33
C LYS A 7 45.75 33.09 34.88
N GLN A 8 46.28 32.18 34.05
CA GLN A 8 45.85 32.02 32.65
C GLN A 8 44.37 31.67 32.54
N ALA A 9 43.88 30.68 33.30
CA ALA A 9 42.45 30.36 33.35
C ALA A 9 41.60 31.53 33.84
N ALA A 10 42.06 32.28 34.84
CA ALA A 10 41.34 33.47 35.32
C ALA A 10 41.23 34.57 34.25
N SER A 11 42.30 34.80 33.48
CA SER A 11 42.31 35.76 32.36
C SER A 11 41.39 35.29 31.23
N ALA A 12 41.47 34.02 30.83
CA ALA A 12 40.63 33.46 29.77
C ALA A 12 39.13 33.56 30.09
N ILE A 13 38.73 33.36 31.36
CA ILE A 13 37.34 33.58 31.81
C ILE A 13 36.94 35.07 31.69
N ALA A 14 37.83 35.99 32.09
CA ALA A 14 37.55 37.43 32.03
C ALA A 14 37.40 37.92 30.58
N ASP A 15 38.16 37.33 29.65
CA ASP A 15 38.14 37.65 28.23
C ASP A 15 37.00 36.94 27.46
N GLY A 16 36.14 36.17 28.14
CA GLY A 16 35.07 35.40 27.50
C GLY A 16 35.53 34.18 26.69
N ARG A 17 36.81 33.81 26.77
CA ARG A 17 37.41 32.63 26.11
C ARG A 17 37.14 31.37 26.94
N LEU A 18 35.86 31.01 27.05
CA LEU A 18 35.38 29.96 27.97
C LEU A 18 35.91 28.58 27.61
N ASP A 19 36.07 28.27 26.32
CA ASP A 19 36.54 26.96 25.85
C ASP A 19 38.04 26.75 26.15
N GLU A 20 38.86 27.79 25.97
CA GLU A 20 40.27 27.80 26.39
C GLU A 20 40.40 27.66 27.91
N ALA A 21 39.56 28.39 28.67
CA ALA A 21 39.52 28.28 30.11
C ALA A 21 39.13 26.86 30.57
N PHE A 22 38.19 26.22 29.88
CA PHE A 22 37.73 24.86 30.15
C PHE A 22 38.85 23.84 30.02
N ASP A 23 39.63 23.91 28.95
CA ASP A 23 40.75 23.01 28.72
C ASP A 23 41.84 23.17 29.78
N ILE A 24 42.14 24.42 30.17
CA ILE A 24 43.13 24.69 31.23
C ILE A 24 42.69 24.07 32.56
N VAL A 25 41.42 24.21 32.97
CA VAL A 25 40.95 23.74 34.29
C VAL A 25 40.70 22.22 34.38
N GLN A 26 40.82 21.45 33.29
CA GLN A 26 40.70 19.99 33.35
C GLN A 26 41.87 19.31 34.08
N SER A 27 43.00 20.00 34.26
CA SER A 27 44.17 19.49 34.98
C SER A 27 43.85 19.08 36.42
N LYS A 28 44.21 17.85 36.81
CA LYS A 28 44.00 17.29 38.16
C LYS A 28 44.54 18.21 39.27
N THR A 29 45.73 18.77 39.07
CA THR A 29 46.38 19.70 40.00
C THR A 29 45.60 21.01 40.22
N ILE A 30 44.79 21.44 39.25
CA ILE A 30 43.95 22.64 39.35
C ILE A 30 42.65 22.29 40.05
N ARG A 31 42.06 21.13 39.74
CA ARG A 31 40.85 20.63 40.41
C ARG A 31 41.08 20.40 41.90
N GLU A 32 42.23 19.90 42.33
CA GLU A 32 42.50 19.67 43.76
C GLU A 32 42.82 20.95 44.54
N HIS A 33 43.14 22.06 43.86
CA HIS A 33 43.54 23.30 44.50
C HIS A 33 42.36 24.23 44.79
N ARG A 34 42.27 24.78 46.01
CA ARG A 34 41.17 25.66 46.47
C ARG A 34 40.88 26.84 45.53
N ARG A 35 41.91 27.50 45.00
CA ARG A 35 41.73 28.59 44.01
C ARG A 35 41.23 28.08 42.65
N GLY A 36 41.61 26.87 42.26
CA GLY A 36 41.13 26.25 41.02
C GLY A 36 39.66 25.86 41.13
N GLN A 37 39.22 25.34 42.27
CA GLN A 37 37.81 25.08 42.58
C GLN A 37 36.93 26.35 42.45
N LYS A 38 37.41 27.50 42.95
CA LYS A 38 36.71 28.78 42.75
C LYS A 38 36.62 29.20 41.28
N LEU A 39 37.64 28.93 40.47
CA LEU A 39 37.64 29.23 39.03
C LEU A 39 36.68 28.31 38.27
N ILE A 40 36.66 27.02 38.61
CA ILE A 40 35.73 26.03 38.05
C ILE A 40 34.27 26.47 38.28
N GLY A 41 33.92 26.89 39.51
CA GLY A 41 32.58 27.41 39.79
C GLY A 41 32.23 28.75 39.12
N ARG A 42 33.22 29.57 38.75
CA ARG A 42 32.99 30.77 37.93
C ARG A 42 32.79 30.41 36.46
N LEU A 43 33.60 29.49 35.95
CA LEU A 43 33.52 29.03 34.56
C LEU A 43 32.23 28.27 34.30
N ALA A 44 31.79 27.40 35.22
CA ALA A 44 30.51 26.70 35.11
C ALA A 44 29.33 27.68 35.00
N ARG A 45 29.32 28.75 35.82
CA ARG A 45 28.31 29.83 35.73
C ARG A 45 28.36 30.61 34.42
N ALA A 46 29.55 30.80 33.87
CA ALA A 46 29.70 31.45 32.56
C ALA A 46 29.15 30.56 31.42
N PHE A 47 29.38 29.25 31.48
CA PHE A 47 28.79 28.30 30.53
C PHE A 47 27.27 28.20 30.66
N THR A 48 26.70 28.17 31.88
CA THR A 48 25.23 28.18 32.01
C THR A 48 24.62 29.46 31.47
N ARG A 49 25.27 30.62 31.65
CA ARG A 49 24.81 31.88 31.06
C ARG A 49 24.84 31.85 29.53
N ARG A 50 25.98 31.47 28.93
CA ARG A 50 26.11 31.36 27.45
C ARG A 50 25.14 30.31 26.88
N GLY A 51 24.91 29.22 27.60
CA GLY A 51 23.94 28.20 27.23
C GLY A 51 22.51 28.74 27.21
N GLN A 52 22.14 29.58 28.18
CA GLN A 52 20.84 30.26 28.20
C GLN A 52 20.69 31.23 27.02
N GLU A 53 21.70 32.05 26.73
CA GLU A 53 21.73 32.95 25.57
C GLU A 53 21.59 32.18 24.25
N ASN A 54 22.26 31.02 24.14
CA ASN A 54 22.14 30.15 22.97
C ASN A 54 20.75 29.53 22.85
N LEU A 55 20.10 29.19 23.98
CA LEU A 55 18.73 28.68 23.99
C LEU A 55 17.73 29.76 23.54
N GLU A 56 17.88 30.99 24.04
CA GLU A 56 17.07 32.15 23.64
C GLU A 56 17.25 32.51 22.16
N ALA A 57 18.45 32.28 21.61
CA ALA A 57 18.73 32.42 20.19
C ALA A 57 18.31 31.20 19.32
N GLU A 58 17.55 30.25 19.87
CA GLU A 58 17.11 28.99 19.22
C GLU A 58 18.26 28.07 18.75
N ARG A 59 19.48 28.28 19.25
CA ARG A 59 20.68 27.48 18.95
C ARG A 59 20.84 26.33 19.94
N ILE A 60 19.84 25.44 19.94
CA ILE A 60 19.69 24.34 20.90
C ILE A 60 20.96 23.47 21.04
N GLN A 61 21.63 23.16 19.93
CA GLN A 61 22.85 22.33 19.95
C GLN A 61 24.02 23.02 20.68
N LEU A 62 24.17 24.33 20.51
CA LEU A 62 25.18 25.11 21.22
C LEU A 62 24.83 25.25 22.70
N ALA A 63 23.54 25.45 23.02
CA ALA A 63 23.05 25.47 24.40
C ALA A 63 23.31 24.14 25.13
N LEU A 64 23.06 23.02 24.47
CA LEU A 64 23.34 21.68 25.00
C LEU A 64 24.84 21.45 25.23
N ALA A 65 25.68 21.87 24.29
CA ALA A 65 27.13 21.77 24.42
C ALA A 65 27.66 22.56 25.63
N ASP A 66 27.13 23.77 25.86
CA ASP A 66 27.48 24.60 27.02
C ASP A 66 26.96 24.01 28.34
N CYS A 67 25.74 23.46 28.34
CA CYS A 67 25.17 22.75 29.49
C CYS A 67 26.04 21.54 29.90
N ASN A 68 26.46 20.72 28.93
CA ASN A 68 27.32 19.56 29.17
C ASN A 68 28.69 19.96 29.74
N LYS A 69 29.27 21.07 29.25
CA LYS A 69 30.53 21.61 29.78
C LYS A 69 30.36 22.12 31.21
N ALA A 70 29.26 22.82 31.52
CA ALA A 70 28.96 23.27 32.87
C ALA A 70 28.76 22.08 33.84
N GLU A 71 28.05 21.04 33.42
CA GLU A 71 27.84 19.81 34.20
C GLU A 71 29.17 19.08 34.46
N LYS A 72 30.06 18.98 33.46
CA LYS A 72 31.39 18.37 33.64
C LYS A 72 32.28 19.13 34.63
N LEU A 73 32.06 20.43 34.80
CA LEU A 73 32.84 21.28 35.70
C LEU A 73 32.32 21.28 37.14
N ALA A 74 31.02 21.48 37.32
CA ALA A 74 30.42 21.72 38.64
C ALA A 74 29.43 20.63 39.08
N GLY A 75 29.18 19.62 38.26
CA GLY A 75 28.13 18.63 38.49
C GLY A 75 26.74 19.21 38.27
N ASN A 76 25.74 18.56 38.84
CA ASN A 76 24.33 18.94 38.71
C ASN A 76 23.96 20.06 39.71
N THR A 77 24.51 21.26 39.53
CA THR A 77 24.08 22.44 40.30
C THR A 77 22.68 22.88 39.87
N GLU A 78 22.01 23.67 40.71
CA GLU A 78 20.65 24.18 40.41
C GLU A 78 20.58 24.90 39.06
N ASP A 79 21.56 25.75 38.73
CA ASP A 79 21.61 26.47 37.45
C ASP A 79 21.78 25.53 36.24
N VAL A 80 22.60 24.48 36.37
CA VAL A 80 22.82 23.47 35.32
C VAL A 80 21.57 22.62 35.15
N ALA A 81 20.91 22.23 36.25
CA ALA A 81 19.65 21.50 36.22
C ALA A 81 18.54 22.30 35.52
N LYS A 82 18.42 23.59 35.84
CA LYS A 82 17.44 24.51 35.21
C LYS A 82 17.67 24.65 33.72
N LEU A 83 18.90 24.94 33.30
CA LEU A 83 19.25 25.04 31.87
C LEU A 83 18.97 23.74 31.12
N ARG A 84 19.35 22.60 31.69
CA ARG A 84 19.09 21.27 31.10
C ARG A 84 17.59 21.02 30.91
N SER A 85 16.79 21.31 31.93
CA SER A 85 15.33 21.17 31.87
C SER A 85 14.73 22.06 30.77
N ALA A 86 15.18 23.31 30.67
CA ALA A 86 14.74 24.24 29.63
C ALA A 86 15.10 23.75 28.21
N ILE A 87 16.32 23.25 28.01
CA ILE A 87 16.77 22.67 26.74
C ILE A 87 15.93 21.44 26.38
N CYS A 88 15.70 20.52 27.32
CA CYS A 88 14.90 19.32 27.09
C CYS A 88 13.45 19.67 26.71
N SER A 89 12.82 20.61 27.43
CA SER A 89 11.48 21.10 27.12
C SER A 89 11.41 21.71 25.71
N GLU A 90 12.37 22.56 25.35
CA GLU A 90 12.37 23.18 24.01
C GLU A 90 12.60 22.16 22.90
N MET A 91 13.50 21.18 23.12
CA MET A 91 13.71 20.06 22.19
C MET A 91 12.45 19.23 21.96
N GLU A 92 11.72 18.93 23.03
CA GLU A 92 10.46 18.18 22.97
C GLU A 92 9.38 18.97 22.25
N GLN A 93 9.19 20.25 22.58
CA GLN A 93 8.25 21.12 21.88
C GLN A 93 8.58 21.25 20.39
N ARG A 94 9.85 21.44 20.03
CA ARG A 94 10.29 21.51 18.63
C ARG A 94 10.04 20.19 17.90
N ARG A 95 10.28 19.05 18.55
CA ARG A 95 9.97 17.73 17.98
C ARG A 95 8.48 17.57 17.73
N LEU A 96 7.63 17.99 18.66
CA LEU A 96 6.17 17.93 18.52
C LEU A 96 5.69 18.84 17.38
N ARG A 97 6.18 20.09 17.30
CA ARG A 97 5.87 21.03 16.21
C ARG A 97 6.27 20.43 14.85
N ASN A 98 7.48 19.87 14.74
CA ASN A 98 7.97 19.23 13.52
C ASN A 98 7.12 18.00 13.12
N ARG A 99 6.75 17.14 14.08
CA ARG A 99 5.89 15.97 13.83
C ARG A 99 4.50 16.40 13.35
N HIS A 100 3.92 17.41 13.99
CA HIS A 100 2.61 17.92 13.62
C HIS A 100 2.63 18.51 12.20
N ARG A 101 3.71 19.24 11.85
CA ARG A 101 3.93 19.76 10.50
C ARG A 101 4.09 18.65 9.47
N SER A 102 4.91 17.63 9.75
CA SER A 102 5.11 16.51 8.82
C SER A 102 3.81 15.75 8.56
N LEU A 103 2.97 15.59 9.59
CA LEU A 103 1.65 14.95 9.44
C LEU A 103 0.72 15.78 8.54
N LYS A 104 0.66 17.11 8.73
CA LYS A 104 -0.15 18.00 7.87
C LYS A 104 0.30 17.94 6.40
N VAL A 105 1.61 17.96 6.15
CA VAL A 105 2.16 17.86 4.78
C VAL A 105 1.85 16.49 4.16
N ALA A 106 1.96 15.41 4.93
CA ALA A 106 1.62 14.07 4.46
C ALA A 106 0.12 13.95 4.13
N GLN A 107 -0.75 14.48 5.00
CA GLN A 107 -2.19 14.52 4.79
C GLN A 107 -2.54 15.32 3.53
N ALA A 108 -1.96 16.51 3.35
CA ALA A 108 -2.17 17.32 2.14
C ALA A 108 -1.73 16.59 0.87
N ARG A 109 -0.57 15.94 0.88
CA ARG A 109 -0.08 15.14 -0.24
C ARG A 109 -1.04 14.01 -0.57
N GLN A 110 -1.57 13.31 0.43
CA GLN A 110 -2.55 12.25 0.24
C GLN A 110 -3.83 12.79 -0.41
N HIS A 111 -4.37 13.92 0.08
CA HIS A 111 -5.53 14.55 -0.55
C HIS A 111 -5.30 14.92 -2.01
N ILE A 112 -4.12 15.45 -2.36
CA ILE A 112 -3.76 15.76 -3.74
C ILE A 112 -3.69 14.48 -4.60
N GLN A 113 -3.10 13.40 -4.09
CA GLN A 113 -3.04 12.10 -4.76
C GLN A 113 -4.42 11.49 -4.96
N ASP A 114 -5.33 11.67 -4.00
CA ASP A 114 -6.72 11.23 -4.06
C ASP A 114 -7.60 12.15 -4.95
N GLY A 115 -7.01 13.15 -5.61
CA GLY A 115 -7.69 14.05 -6.53
C GLY A 115 -8.37 15.26 -5.89
N TRP A 116 -8.24 15.46 -4.57
CA TRP A 116 -8.75 16.60 -3.81
C TRP A 116 -7.74 17.75 -3.73
N ILE A 117 -7.37 18.29 -4.88
CA ILE A 117 -6.28 19.28 -4.98
C ILE A 117 -6.54 20.53 -4.13
N SER A 118 -7.76 21.08 -4.17
CA SER A 118 -8.10 22.30 -3.41
C SER A 118 -8.05 22.09 -1.89
N ALA A 119 -8.52 20.94 -1.40
CA ALA A 119 -8.45 20.62 0.03
C ALA A 119 -6.99 20.44 0.50
N GLY A 120 -6.15 19.82 -0.34
CA GLY A 120 -4.72 19.69 -0.05
C GLY A 120 -3.98 21.03 0.03
N GLU A 121 -4.31 21.99 -0.84
CA GLU A 121 -3.74 23.34 -0.80
C GLU A 121 -4.18 24.12 0.44
N GLU A 122 -5.44 24.00 0.85
CA GLU A 122 -5.96 24.64 2.06
C GLU A 122 -5.23 24.15 3.33
N ILE A 123 -5.03 22.83 3.45
CA ILE A 123 -4.27 22.22 4.55
C ILE A 123 -2.83 22.77 4.61
N LEU A 124 -2.24 23.08 3.46
CA LEU A 124 -0.87 23.62 3.38
C LEU A 124 -0.81 25.12 3.67
N ASN A 125 -1.82 25.90 3.26
CA ASN A 125 -1.89 27.34 3.56
C ASN A 125 -1.95 27.62 5.07
N ASP A 126 -2.59 26.74 5.84
CA ASP A 126 -2.67 26.81 7.30
C ASP A 126 -1.33 26.57 8.01
N THR A 127 -0.28 26.11 7.31
CA THR A 127 1.03 25.85 7.92
C THR A 127 1.93 27.09 8.01
N GLY A 128 1.53 28.22 7.40
CA GLY A 128 2.12 29.55 7.58
C GLY A 128 3.58 29.72 7.16
N ASP A 129 4.21 28.67 6.62
CA ASP A 129 5.67 28.59 6.60
C ASP A 129 6.17 27.97 5.29
N LYS A 130 7.00 28.75 4.58
CA LYS A 130 7.53 28.50 3.22
C LYS A 130 8.62 27.43 3.22
N ASP A 131 8.49 26.37 4.02
CA ASP A 131 9.46 25.27 3.98
C ASP A 131 9.43 24.60 2.62
N SER A 132 10.62 24.19 2.19
CA SER A 132 10.87 23.44 0.96
C SER A 132 9.89 22.29 0.74
N GLN A 133 9.51 21.52 1.77
CA GLN A 133 8.60 20.38 1.63
C GLN A 133 7.15 20.80 1.31
N ALA A 134 6.59 21.77 2.05
CA ALA A 134 5.26 22.29 1.77
C ALA A 134 5.23 22.99 0.39
N GLY A 135 6.30 23.72 0.06
CA GLY A 135 6.47 24.34 -1.26
C GLY A 135 6.50 23.32 -2.41
N ILE A 136 7.20 22.19 -2.24
CA ILE A 136 7.21 21.10 -3.23
C ILE A 136 5.81 20.52 -3.43
N VAL A 137 5.06 20.29 -2.35
CA VAL A 137 3.70 19.75 -2.45
C VAL A 137 2.74 20.76 -3.10
N LEU A 138 2.86 22.06 -2.80
CA LEU A 138 2.10 23.12 -3.49
C LEU A 138 2.44 23.19 -4.99
N GLN A 139 3.72 23.04 -5.35
CA GLN A 139 4.12 22.98 -6.76
C GLN A 139 3.54 21.75 -7.46
N GLN A 140 3.53 20.58 -6.79
CA GLN A 140 2.89 19.36 -7.29
C GLN A 140 1.38 19.58 -7.49
N ALA A 141 0.69 20.24 -6.55
CA ALA A 141 -0.72 20.58 -6.65
C ALA A 141 -1.01 21.49 -7.87
N ALA A 142 -0.19 22.53 -8.07
CA ALA A 142 -0.32 23.45 -9.20
C ALA A 142 -0.14 22.74 -10.55
N ILE A 143 0.84 21.84 -10.66
CA ILE A 143 1.09 21.02 -11.86
C ILE A 143 -0.11 20.09 -12.12
N ALA A 144 -0.59 19.39 -11.10
CA ALA A 144 -1.74 18.49 -11.20
C ALA A 144 -3.01 19.24 -11.63
N ARG A 145 -3.24 20.44 -11.09
CA ARG A 145 -4.36 21.32 -11.49
C ARG A 145 -4.24 21.73 -12.95
N LEU A 146 -3.06 22.16 -13.40
CA LEU A 146 -2.84 22.55 -14.80
C LEU A 146 -3.15 21.41 -15.76
N HIS A 147 -2.60 20.22 -15.50
CA HIS A 147 -2.90 19.02 -16.30
C HIS A 147 -4.38 18.69 -16.34
N THR A 148 -5.06 18.80 -15.19
CA THR A 148 -6.51 18.57 -15.10
C THR A 148 -7.28 19.59 -15.93
N THR A 149 -6.96 20.88 -15.83
CA THR A 149 -7.63 21.93 -16.61
C THR A 149 -7.38 21.79 -18.11
N GLU A 150 -6.17 21.40 -18.50
CA GLU A 150 -5.83 21.17 -19.91
C GLU A 150 -6.58 19.96 -20.47
N ALA A 151 -6.70 18.87 -19.70
CA ALA A 151 -7.46 17.70 -20.08
C ALA A 151 -8.94 18.00 -20.29
N ILE A 152 -9.55 18.76 -19.37
CA ILE A 152 -10.96 19.20 -19.50
C ILE A 152 -11.13 20.02 -20.78
N ALA A 153 -10.26 21.02 -21.01
CA ALA A 153 -10.35 21.86 -22.21
C ALA A 153 -10.18 21.05 -23.51
N LYS A 154 -9.28 20.06 -23.54
CA LYS A 154 -9.11 19.17 -24.70
C LYS A 154 -10.34 18.28 -24.93
N ALA A 155 -10.93 17.74 -23.87
CA ALA A 155 -12.13 16.91 -23.97
C ALA A 155 -13.36 17.72 -24.41
N GLU A 156 -13.54 18.93 -23.90
CA GLU A 156 -14.60 19.85 -24.35
C GLU A 156 -14.45 20.23 -25.82
N ASN A 157 -13.22 20.52 -26.27
CA ASN A 157 -12.94 20.79 -27.67
C ASN A 157 -13.21 19.58 -28.58
N ALA A 158 -12.93 18.35 -28.11
CA ALA A 158 -13.27 17.13 -28.83
C ALA A 158 -14.80 16.97 -28.95
N LEU A 159 -15.54 17.26 -27.88
CA LEU A 159 -17.01 17.27 -27.89
C LEU A 159 -17.59 18.32 -28.84
N GLN A 160 -17.00 19.52 -28.92
CA GLN A 160 -17.43 20.55 -29.89
C GLN A 160 -17.23 20.10 -31.34
N ARG A 161 -16.27 19.21 -31.60
CA ARG A 161 -16.02 18.59 -32.92
C ARG A 161 -16.85 17.34 -33.16
N ASN A 162 -17.78 17.01 -32.26
CA ASN A 162 -18.58 15.78 -32.27
C ASN A 162 -17.73 14.49 -32.25
N ASP A 163 -16.53 14.55 -31.65
CA ASP A 163 -15.64 13.40 -31.50
C ASP A 163 -15.74 12.85 -30.07
N LEU A 164 -16.79 12.06 -29.84
CA LEU A 164 -17.05 11.45 -28.54
C LEU A 164 -15.94 10.47 -28.13
N ASN A 165 -15.38 9.73 -29.10
CA ASN A 165 -14.34 8.75 -28.83
C ASN A 165 -13.08 9.40 -28.27
N VAL A 166 -12.61 10.47 -28.91
CA VAL A 166 -11.43 11.21 -28.44
C VAL A 166 -11.69 11.85 -27.08
N ALA A 167 -12.90 12.36 -26.83
CA ALA A 167 -13.25 12.93 -25.53
C ALA A 167 -13.21 11.86 -24.40
N ILE A 168 -13.74 10.65 -24.65
CA ILE A 168 -13.66 9.52 -23.71
C ILE A 168 -12.19 9.12 -23.48
N ASP A 169 -11.39 9.01 -24.54
CA ASP A 169 -9.99 8.62 -24.44
C ASP A 169 -9.16 9.64 -23.63
N ILE A 170 -9.43 10.95 -23.76
CA ILE A 170 -8.78 11.99 -22.96
C ILE A 170 -9.11 11.85 -21.47
N VAL A 171 -10.36 11.56 -21.13
CA VAL A 171 -10.79 11.37 -19.74
C VAL A 171 -10.23 10.07 -19.16
N LEU A 172 -10.15 8.98 -19.93
CA LEU A 172 -9.57 7.71 -19.48
C LEU A 172 -8.06 7.78 -19.25
N ASN A 173 -7.34 8.51 -20.12
CA ASN A 173 -5.88 8.60 -20.07
C ASN A 173 -5.36 9.59 -19.03
N THR A 174 -6.22 10.49 -18.59
CA THR A 174 -5.92 11.31 -17.42
C THR A 174 -6.37 10.53 -16.19
N GLU A 175 -5.63 10.55 -15.08
CA GLU A 175 -6.02 9.91 -13.80
C GLU A 175 -7.26 10.61 -13.17
N THR A 176 -8.16 11.14 -14.01
CA THR A 176 -9.32 11.96 -13.70
C THR A 176 -10.56 11.14 -13.40
N ALA A 177 -10.58 9.85 -13.75
CA ALA A 177 -11.68 8.95 -13.39
C ALA A 177 -11.89 8.85 -11.85
N GLY A 178 -10.87 9.15 -11.05
CA GLY A 178 -10.96 9.28 -9.59
C GLY A 178 -10.90 10.72 -9.06
N SER A 179 -10.74 11.71 -9.93
CA SER A 179 -10.60 13.11 -9.51
C SER A 179 -11.97 13.67 -9.11
N LYS A 180 -12.04 14.25 -7.91
CA LYS A 180 -13.28 14.82 -7.37
C LYS A 180 -13.46 16.29 -7.72
N ASN A 181 -13.01 16.68 -8.92
CA ASN A 181 -13.21 18.00 -9.45
C ASN A 181 -14.61 18.08 -10.08
N ASP A 182 -15.44 19.01 -9.61
CA ASP A 182 -16.82 19.19 -10.07
C ASP A 182 -16.94 19.26 -11.61
N LYS A 183 -15.97 19.92 -12.28
CA LYS A 183 -15.96 20.03 -13.74
C LYS A 183 -15.73 18.69 -14.45
N ILE A 184 -14.94 17.80 -13.86
CA ILE A 184 -14.71 16.46 -14.42
C ILE A 184 -15.97 15.61 -14.22
N ILE A 185 -16.61 15.72 -13.05
CA ILE A 185 -17.86 15.03 -12.75
C ILE A 185 -18.94 15.43 -13.76
N GLU A 186 -19.05 16.74 -14.05
CA GLU A 186 -19.97 17.27 -15.07
C GLU A 186 -19.60 16.80 -16.48
N LEU A 187 -18.31 16.79 -16.84
CA LEU A 187 -17.85 16.30 -18.14
C LEU A 187 -18.14 14.80 -18.31
N VAL A 188 -17.88 13.98 -17.28
CA VAL A 188 -18.14 12.54 -17.28
C VAL A 188 -19.63 12.25 -17.40
N SER A 189 -20.48 12.99 -16.68
CA SER A 189 -21.95 12.82 -16.79
C SER A 189 -22.45 13.16 -18.19
N LYS A 190 -21.92 14.24 -18.80
CA LYS A 190 -22.21 14.62 -20.18
C LYS A 190 -21.75 13.54 -21.19
N LEU A 191 -20.55 12.99 -21.02
CA LEU A 191 -20.04 11.91 -21.87
C LEU A 191 -20.89 10.65 -21.76
N ARG A 192 -21.33 10.27 -20.55
CA ARG A 192 -22.21 9.13 -20.32
C ARG A 192 -23.54 9.29 -21.06
N SER A 193 -24.18 10.45 -20.94
CA SER A 193 -25.46 10.73 -21.61
C SER A 193 -25.33 10.68 -23.14
N LEU A 194 -24.28 11.29 -23.70
CA LEU A 194 -24.03 11.25 -25.15
C LEU A 194 -23.72 9.82 -25.64
N ALA A 195 -22.91 9.08 -24.90
CA ALA A 195 -22.57 7.70 -25.24
C ALA A 195 -23.79 6.78 -25.16
N ALA A 196 -24.63 6.90 -24.13
CA ALA A 196 -25.86 6.13 -24.01
C ALA A 196 -26.79 6.37 -25.21
N GLY A 197 -26.99 7.64 -25.59
CA GLY A 197 -27.76 8.00 -26.78
C GLY A 197 -27.20 7.39 -28.06
N GLN A 198 -25.90 7.50 -28.29
CA GLN A 198 -25.26 6.97 -29.50
C GLN A 198 -25.19 5.43 -29.53
N ILE A 199 -25.03 4.77 -28.38
CA ILE A 199 -25.12 3.30 -28.28
C ILE A 199 -26.54 2.86 -28.65
N LYS A 200 -27.56 3.52 -28.10
CA LYS A 200 -28.96 3.22 -28.38
C LYS A 200 -29.29 3.42 -29.85
N GLU A 201 -28.87 4.52 -30.46
CA GLU A 201 -29.05 4.78 -31.89
C GLU A 201 -28.39 3.70 -32.77
N ASN A 202 -27.18 3.27 -32.40
CA ASN A 202 -26.51 2.16 -33.11
C ASN A 202 -27.25 0.83 -32.94
N ILE A 203 -27.81 0.52 -31.76
CA ILE A 203 -28.63 -0.67 -31.56
C ILE A 203 -29.91 -0.57 -32.38
N ASP A 204 -30.61 0.56 -32.34
CA ASP A 204 -31.85 0.79 -33.07
C ASP A 204 -31.63 0.67 -34.60
N GLY A 205 -30.50 1.17 -35.09
CA GLY A 205 -30.07 1.03 -36.49
C GLY A 205 -29.46 -0.33 -36.87
N GLY A 206 -29.37 -1.29 -35.94
CA GLY A 206 -28.82 -2.63 -36.18
C GLY A 206 -27.29 -2.69 -36.32
N ARG A 207 -26.58 -1.61 -36.00
CA ARG A 207 -25.11 -1.51 -36.02
C ARG A 207 -24.51 -1.99 -34.71
N LEU A 208 -24.74 -3.27 -34.38
CA LEU A 208 -24.33 -3.88 -33.11
C LEU A 208 -22.83 -3.81 -32.83
N ASP A 209 -21.99 -3.88 -33.86
CA ASP A 209 -20.53 -3.79 -33.72
C ASP A 209 -20.09 -2.40 -33.23
N LEU A 210 -20.69 -1.34 -33.79
CA LEU A 210 -20.40 0.05 -33.40
C LEU A 210 -20.90 0.33 -31.99
N ALA A 211 -22.11 -0.16 -31.67
CA ALA A 211 -22.67 -0.07 -30.33
C ALA A 211 -21.76 -0.77 -29.30
N HIS A 212 -21.27 -1.97 -29.62
CA HIS A 212 -20.38 -2.72 -28.73
C HIS A 212 -19.02 -2.04 -28.56
N SER A 213 -18.42 -1.53 -29.65
CA SER A 213 -17.15 -0.81 -29.57
C SER A 213 -17.24 0.44 -28.72
N LEU A 214 -18.33 1.21 -28.84
CA LEU A 214 -18.55 2.41 -28.04
C LEU A 214 -18.85 2.06 -26.56
N TRP A 215 -19.67 1.03 -26.33
CA TRP A 215 -19.94 0.53 -24.97
C TRP A 215 -18.66 0.09 -24.25
N GLN A 216 -17.78 -0.65 -24.92
CA GLN A 216 -16.50 -1.07 -24.35
C GLN A 216 -15.63 0.12 -23.93
N LYS A 217 -15.63 1.20 -24.73
CA LYS A 217 -14.86 2.41 -24.44
C LYS A 217 -15.44 3.21 -23.29
N VAL A 218 -16.76 3.33 -23.18
CA VAL A 218 -17.40 4.12 -22.13
C VAL A 218 -17.54 3.36 -20.81
N SER A 219 -17.56 2.02 -20.84
CA SER A 219 -17.75 1.17 -19.66
C SER A 219 -16.84 1.51 -18.46
N PRO A 220 -15.54 1.84 -18.61
CA PRO A 220 -14.69 2.15 -17.46
C PRO A 220 -15.03 3.47 -16.76
N ILE A 221 -15.72 4.39 -17.43
CA ILE A 221 -16.22 5.64 -16.83
C ILE A 221 -17.71 5.58 -16.51
N ALA A 222 -18.38 4.45 -16.74
CA ALA A 222 -19.81 4.28 -16.58
C ALA A 222 -20.22 3.76 -15.19
N ASP A 223 -19.31 3.68 -14.22
CA ASP A 223 -19.60 3.23 -12.85
C ASP A 223 -20.81 3.98 -12.27
N GLY A 224 -21.82 3.22 -11.85
CA GLY A 224 -23.07 3.71 -11.29
C GLY A 224 -24.10 4.25 -12.30
N CYS A 225 -23.90 4.06 -13.61
CA CYS A 225 -24.87 4.41 -14.64
C CYS A 225 -25.68 3.19 -15.08
N ASP A 226 -26.93 3.12 -14.61
CA ASP A 226 -27.84 2.01 -14.91
C ASP A 226 -28.12 1.90 -16.41
N GLU A 227 -28.33 3.03 -17.10
CA GLU A 227 -28.65 3.07 -18.53
C GLU A 227 -27.56 2.42 -19.40
N ILE A 228 -26.28 2.75 -19.17
CA ILE A 228 -25.16 2.15 -19.93
C ILE A 228 -25.00 0.65 -19.59
N SER A 229 -25.30 0.27 -18.35
CA SER A 229 -25.25 -1.12 -17.89
C SER A 229 -26.34 -1.96 -18.56
N GLU A 230 -27.57 -1.44 -18.63
CA GLU A 230 -28.69 -2.06 -19.34
C GLU A 230 -28.41 -2.20 -20.84
N LEU A 231 -27.84 -1.18 -21.49
CA LEU A 231 -27.43 -1.25 -22.89
C LEU A 231 -26.33 -2.30 -23.11
N GLY A 232 -25.39 -2.44 -22.18
CA GLY A 232 -24.37 -3.50 -22.20
C GLY A 232 -24.96 -4.90 -22.13
N LEU A 233 -25.98 -5.09 -21.29
CA LEU A 233 -26.73 -6.33 -21.15
C LEU A 233 -27.57 -6.64 -22.41
N ALA A 234 -28.17 -5.61 -23.04
CA ALA A 234 -28.85 -5.77 -24.32
C ALA A 234 -27.87 -6.25 -25.42
N LEU A 235 -26.67 -5.68 -25.48
CA LEU A 235 -25.63 -6.10 -26.43
C LEU A 235 -25.13 -7.54 -26.20
N SER A 236 -25.01 -7.96 -24.94
CA SER A 236 -24.62 -9.35 -24.61
C SER A 236 -25.70 -10.34 -25.02
N TYR A 237 -26.98 -10.01 -24.82
CA TYR A 237 -28.11 -10.79 -25.31
C TYR A 237 -28.15 -10.89 -26.84
N CYS A 238 -27.84 -9.81 -27.57
CA CYS A 238 -27.72 -9.85 -29.03
C CYS A 238 -26.64 -10.84 -29.48
N ARG A 239 -25.45 -10.80 -28.86
CA ARG A 239 -24.36 -11.73 -29.18
C ARG A 239 -24.75 -13.19 -28.89
N GLN A 240 -25.31 -13.45 -27.72
CA GLN A 240 -25.71 -14.80 -27.34
C GLN A 240 -26.87 -15.32 -28.21
N ALA A 241 -27.79 -14.45 -28.65
CA ALA A 241 -28.82 -14.82 -29.61
C ALA A 241 -28.21 -15.22 -30.96
N ALA A 242 -27.21 -14.48 -31.45
CA ALA A 242 -26.51 -14.83 -32.68
C ALA A 242 -25.79 -16.18 -32.58
N GLU A 243 -25.14 -16.46 -31.44
CA GLU A 243 -24.53 -17.77 -31.15
C GLU A 243 -25.55 -18.91 -31.18
N TYR A 244 -26.74 -18.72 -30.57
CA TYR A 244 -27.80 -19.72 -30.62
C TYR A 244 -28.34 -19.97 -32.02
N VAL A 245 -28.48 -18.92 -32.85
CA VAL A 245 -28.88 -19.09 -34.25
C VAL A 245 -27.80 -19.86 -35.02
N ALA A 246 -26.53 -19.51 -34.84
CA ALA A 246 -25.42 -20.21 -35.49
C ALA A 246 -25.30 -21.67 -35.06
N ALA A 247 -25.62 -21.99 -33.81
CA ALA A 247 -25.63 -23.36 -33.27
C ALA A 247 -26.89 -24.17 -33.63
N GLY A 248 -27.77 -23.67 -34.51
CA GLY A 248 -29.00 -24.37 -34.90
C GLY A 248 -30.05 -24.43 -33.78
N ARG A 249 -29.99 -23.55 -32.78
CA ARG A 249 -30.93 -23.46 -31.64
C ARG A 249 -31.76 -22.17 -31.66
N PRO A 250 -32.48 -21.83 -32.74
CA PRO A 250 -33.13 -20.53 -32.88
C PRO A 250 -34.27 -20.29 -31.86
N ARG A 251 -34.90 -21.33 -31.29
CA ARG A 251 -35.86 -21.18 -30.17
C ARG A 251 -35.23 -20.48 -28.96
N ALA A 252 -33.97 -20.79 -28.64
CA ALA A 252 -33.28 -20.16 -27.52
C ALA A 252 -32.97 -18.68 -27.80
N ALA A 253 -32.63 -18.36 -29.05
CA ALA A 253 -32.38 -16.98 -29.51
C ALA A 253 -33.62 -16.08 -29.37
N VAL A 254 -34.82 -16.58 -29.70
CA VAL A 254 -36.08 -15.82 -29.61
C VAL A 254 -36.31 -15.25 -28.20
N ARG A 255 -35.99 -16.02 -27.15
CA ARG A 255 -36.15 -15.56 -25.75
C ARG A 255 -35.25 -14.37 -25.43
N LEU A 256 -34.01 -14.37 -25.93
CA LEU A 256 -33.06 -13.28 -25.73
C LEU A 256 -33.42 -12.05 -26.56
N LEU A 257 -33.80 -12.23 -27.83
CA LEU A 257 -34.22 -11.12 -28.70
C LEU A 257 -35.44 -10.37 -28.15
N ARG A 258 -36.38 -11.08 -27.52
CA ARG A 258 -37.50 -10.45 -26.80
C ARG A 258 -37.05 -9.60 -25.61
N LYS A 259 -36.03 -10.03 -24.86
CA LYS A 259 -35.45 -9.22 -23.78
C LYS A 259 -34.78 -7.96 -24.31
N VAL A 260 -34.03 -8.05 -25.42
CA VAL A 260 -33.42 -6.89 -26.08
C VAL A 260 -34.51 -5.89 -26.52
N LYS A 261 -35.63 -6.37 -27.05
CA LYS A 261 -36.75 -5.52 -27.47
C LYS A 261 -37.40 -4.74 -26.32
N LEU A 262 -37.30 -5.22 -25.08
CA LEU A 262 -37.78 -4.46 -23.91
C LEU A 262 -36.86 -3.26 -23.62
N THR A 263 -35.55 -3.41 -23.78
CA THR A 263 -34.56 -2.35 -23.56
C THR A 263 -34.49 -1.36 -24.73
N CYS A 264 -34.63 -1.87 -25.97
CA CYS A 264 -34.55 -1.08 -27.20
C CYS A 264 -35.81 -1.32 -28.07
N PRO A 265 -36.96 -0.69 -27.71
CA PRO A 265 -38.22 -0.92 -28.42
C PRO A 265 -38.26 -0.32 -29.83
N SER A 266 -37.42 0.69 -30.10
CA SER A 266 -37.35 1.40 -31.38
C SER A 266 -36.57 0.64 -32.46
N ALA A 267 -35.87 -0.43 -32.10
CA ALA A 267 -35.12 -1.27 -33.03
C ALA A 267 -36.07 -2.13 -33.90
N GLU A 268 -36.48 -1.60 -35.05
CA GLU A 268 -37.42 -2.28 -35.96
C GLU A 268 -36.91 -3.65 -36.45
N TRP A 269 -35.59 -3.80 -36.61
CA TRP A 269 -34.97 -5.04 -37.05
C TRP A 269 -35.17 -6.19 -36.05
N LEU A 270 -35.31 -5.91 -34.74
CA LEU A 270 -35.55 -6.95 -33.73
C LEU A 270 -36.86 -7.69 -33.99
N GLY A 271 -37.90 -7.00 -34.47
CA GLY A 271 -39.17 -7.63 -34.83
C GLY A 271 -38.99 -8.65 -35.95
N LYS A 272 -38.28 -8.26 -37.02
CA LYS A 272 -38.01 -9.12 -38.18
C LYS A 272 -37.14 -10.32 -37.81
N VAL A 273 -36.03 -10.10 -37.10
CA VAL A 273 -35.10 -11.19 -36.72
C VAL A 273 -35.74 -12.15 -35.71
N THR A 274 -36.56 -11.65 -34.78
CA THR A 274 -37.30 -12.51 -33.84
C THR A 274 -38.28 -13.42 -34.58
N GLU A 275 -38.99 -12.88 -35.57
CA GLU A 275 -39.93 -13.64 -36.38
C GLU A 275 -39.24 -14.67 -37.29
N GLN A 276 -38.14 -14.28 -37.95
CA GLN A 276 -37.31 -15.19 -38.74
C GLN A 276 -36.73 -16.33 -37.88
N SER A 277 -36.27 -16.02 -36.66
CA SER A 277 -35.78 -17.03 -35.72
C SER A 277 -36.90 -17.99 -35.28
N ARG A 278 -38.14 -17.50 -35.11
CA ARG A 278 -39.30 -18.33 -34.81
C ARG A 278 -39.64 -19.28 -35.97
N GLN A 279 -39.66 -18.76 -37.21
CA GLN A 279 -39.91 -19.57 -38.39
C GLN A 279 -38.80 -20.63 -38.60
N ALA A 280 -37.54 -20.26 -38.39
CA ALA A 280 -36.42 -21.22 -38.45
C ALA A 280 -36.54 -22.33 -37.41
N ALA A 281 -37.02 -22.01 -36.20
CA ALA A 281 -37.31 -23.01 -35.18
C ALA A 281 -38.39 -23.99 -35.64
N GLU A 282 -39.51 -23.48 -36.14
CA GLU A 282 -40.64 -24.30 -36.61
C GLU A 282 -40.20 -25.25 -37.75
N LEU A 283 -39.42 -24.75 -38.72
CA LEU A 283 -38.88 -25.58 -39.80
C LEU A 283 -37.91 -26.65 -39.30
N LEU A 284 -37.06 -26.34 -38.30
CA LEU A 284 -36.19 -27.34 -37.69
C LEU A 284 -36.99 -28.42 -36.95
N ASP A 285 -38.08 -28.05 -36.27
CA ASP A 285 -38.96 -29.00 -35.61
C ASP A 285 -39.67 -29.92 -36.62
N GLU A 286 -40.14 -29.36 -37.74
CA GLU A 286 -40.73 -30.13 -38.84
C GLU A 286 -39.71 -31.10 -39.47
N LEU A 287 -38.46 -30.67 -39.63
CA LEU A 287 -37.40 -31.51 -40.18
C LEU A 287 -37.02 -32.66 -39.22
N VAL A 288 -37.00 -32.39 -37.91
CA VAL A 288 -36.83 -33.42 -36.87
C VAL A 288 -38.04 -34.38 -36.81
N ALA A 289 -39.26 -33.90 -37.10
CA ALA A 289 -40.45 -34.75 -37.20
C ALA A 289 -40.53 -35.55 -38.51
N SER A 290 -39.65 -35.27 -39.47
CA SER A 290 -39.57 -35.98 -40.76
C SER A 290 -38.73 -37.27 -40.64
N PRO A 291 -38.70 -38.13 -41.68
CA PRO A 291 -37.85 -39.32 -41.69
C PRO A 291 -36.36 -39.05 -41.46
N LEU A 292 -35.87 -37.83 -41.76
CA LEU A 292 -34.48 -37.42 -41.48
C LEU A 292 -34.18 -37.31 -39.99
N GLY A 293 -35.20 -37.06 -39.15
CA GLY A 293 -35.06 -37.00 -37.70
C GLY A 293 -34.68 -38.33 -37.04
N LEU A 294 -34.89 -39.45 -37.74
CA LEU A 294 -34.46 -40.78 -37.28
C LEU A 294 -32.94 -40.93 -37.27
N GLU A 295 -32.22 -40.22 -38.15
CA GLU A 295 -30.75 -40.19 -38.19
C GLU A 295 -30.15 -39.03 -37.36
N ILE A 296 -30.88 -37.93 -37.19
CA ILE A 296 -30.44 -36.74 -36.41
C ILE A 296 -30.45 -36.99 -34.89
N SER A 297 -31.12 -38.05 -34.42
CA SER A 297 -31.26 -38.35 -32.99
C SER A 297 -30.03 -38.97 -32.30
N GLU A 298 -28.88 -39.06 -32.97
CA GLU A 298 -27.61 -39.51 -32.38
C GLU A 298 -26.61 -38.36 -32.18
N GLU A 299 -26.89 -37.42 -31.27
CA GLU A 299 -25.82 -36.77 -30.47
C GLU A 299 -26.30 -36.51 -29.04
N PRO A 300 -25.40 -36.67 -28.04
CA PRO A 300 -25.77 -36.89 -26.66
C PRO A 300 -26.26 -35.61 -25.96
N ALA A 301 -27.24 -35.81 -25.10
CA ALA A 301 -27.76 -34.81 -24.19
C ALA A 301 -26.73 -34.45 -23.10
N ASP A 302 -25.87 -33.48 -23.37
CA ASP A 302 -25.23 -32.69 -22.30
C ASP A 302 -26.20 -31.58 -21.87
N ALA A 303 -27.21 -32.00 -21.12
CA ALA A 303 -28.15 -31.17 -20.39
C ALA A 303 -27.66 -30.98 -18.95
N GLU A 304 -26.56 -30.26 -18.75
CA GLU A 304 -26.21 -29.66 -17.46
C GLU A 304 -25.56 -28.29 -17.68
N TYR A 305 -26.36 -27.27 -18.02
CA TYR A 305 -26.05 -25.85 -17.74
C TYR A 305 -27.33 -25.02 -17.83
N ALA A 306 -28.32 -25.37 -17.00
CA ALA A 306 -29.52 -24.57 -16.81
C ALA A 306 -30.04 -24.70 -15.37
N ASP A 307 -29.17 -24.53 -14.38
CA ASP A 307 -29.62 -24.06 -13.07
C ASP A 307 -28.51 -23.31 -12.32
N ARG A 308 -28.32 -22.04 -12.72
CA ARG A 308 -27.69 -21.03 -11.87
C ARG A 308 -28.07 -19.67 -12.42
N ILE A 309 -29.14 -19.12 -11.85
CA ILE A 309 -29.36 -17.72 -11.45
C ILE A 309 -30.88 -17.53 -11.40
N GLN A 310 -31.46 -17.73 -10.22
CA GLN A 310 -32.50 -16.86 -9.62
C GLN A 310 -32.92 -17.43 -8.25
N SER A 311 -32.25 -17.00 -7.19
CA SER A 311 -32.85 -16.90 -5.85
C SER A 311 -32.04 -15.91 -4.99
N THR A 312 -32.16 -14.64 -5.34
CA THR A 312 -32.18 -13.48 -4.44
C THR A 312 -33.61 -12.97 -4.59
N GLU A 313 -34.50 -12.81 -3.60
CA GLU A 313 -34.42 -12.51 -2.17
C GLU A 313 -35.71 -13.02 -1.50
N ASN A 314 -35.65 -13.43 -0.23
CA ASN A 314 -36.49 -12.92 0.88
C ASN A 314 -36.55 -13.87 2.10
N GLY A 315 -36.13 -13.35 3.26
CA GLY A 315 -36.95 -13.38 4.48
C GLY A 315 -36.88 -14.56 5.46
N ALA A 316 -35.94 -14.45 6.42
CA ALA A 316 -36.14 -14.60 7.88
C ALA A 316 -36.51 -15.95 8.56
N LEU A 317 -35.64 -16.28 9.53
CA LEU A 317 -35.87 -16.94 10.83
C LEU A 317 -36.27 -18.43 10.89
N SER A 318 -35.33 -19.29 11.33
CA SER A 318 -35.57 -20.18 12.47
C SER A 318 -34.27 -20.75 13.07
N VAL A 319 -34.27 -20.82 14.39
CA VAL A 319 -33.20 -21.29 15.27
C VAL A 319 -33.29 -22.80 15.46
N SER A 320 -32.20 -23.55 15.28
CA SER A 320 -31.88 -24.64 16.21
C SER A 320 -30.48 -25.22 16.09
N LYS A 321 -29.90 -25.45 17.27
CA LYS A 321 -28.60 -26.06 17.55
C LYS A 321 -28.58 -27.55 17.16
N LYS A 322 -27.46 -28.04 16.60
CA LYS A 322 -26.61 -29.11 17.16
C LYS A 322 -25.54 -29.58 16.15
N GLN A 323 -24.29 -29.51 16.58
CA GLN A 323 -23.19 -30.42 16.20
C GLN A 323 -23.19 -31.62 17.18
N PRO A 324 -22.38 -32.70 17.05
CA PRO A 324 -21.34 -32.99 16.04
C PRO A 324 -21.27 -34.45 15.53
N GLN A 325 -20.53 -34.70 14.44
CA GLN A 325 -19.38 -35.63 14.32
C GLN A 325 -19.14 -36.10 12.88
N ALA A 326 -17.86 -36.13 12.51
CA ALA A 326 -17.31 -36.52 11.22
C ALA A 326 -16.61 -37.88 11.33
N ILE A 327 -16.64 -38.73 10.28
CA ILE A 327 -15.54 -39.62 9.82
C ILE A 327 -15.75 -40.01 8.32
N SER A 328 -14.90 -39.42 7.45
CA SER A 328 -14.03 -39.99 6.38
C SER A 328 -14.49 -40.54 5.00
N HIS A 329 -14.01 -39.83 3.94
CA HIS A 329 -13.41 -40.20 2.63
C HIS A 329 -14.24 -40.85 1.48
N PRO A 330 -13.81 -40.80 0.19
CA PRO A 330 -12.96 -39.88 -0.61
C PRO A 330 -13.70 -39.35 -1.89
N SER A 331 -13.29 -38.25 -2.57
CA SER A 331 -12.68 -38.26 -3.94
C SER A 331 -12.62 -36.81 -4.51
N THR A 332 -11.43 -36.38 -4.97
CA THR A 332 -11.04 -35.48 -6.09
C THR A 332 -12.04 -34.52 -6.80
N PRO A 333 -11.57 -33.46 -7.50
CA PRO A 333 -10.99 -32.20 -7.02
C PRO A 333 -11.78 -31.02 -7.60
N ASP A 334 -12.69 -30.42 -6.83
CA ASP A 334 -13.46 -29.28 -7.32
C ASP A 334 -12.70 -27.96 -7.14
N THR A 335 -12.46 -27.29 -8.27
CA THR A 335 -11.66 -26.06 -8.36
C THR A 335 -12.50 -24.85 -7.96
N ARG A 336 -12.71 -24.66 -6.65
CA ARG A 336 -13.07 -23.37 -6.04
C ARG A 336 -12.39 -23.24 -4.69
N ALA A 337 -11.11 -22.85 -4.71
CA ALA A 337 -10.45 -22.39 -3.51
C ALA A 337 -10.82 -20.92 -3.30
N ASP A 338 -11.72 -20.66 -2.35
CA ASP A 338 -11.66 -19.45 -1.53
C ASP A 338 -10.34 -19.51 -0.73
N SER A 339 -9.21 -19.26 -1.37
CA SER A 339 -7.91 -19.21 -0.71
C SER A 339 -7.64 -17.77 -0.34
N SER A 340 -7.95 -17.39 0.90
CA SER A 340 -7.33 -16.22 1.51
C SER A 340 -5.82 -16.45 1.56
N ILE A 341 -5.02 -15.43 1.25
CA ILE A 341 -3.56 -15.53 1.33
C ILE A 341 -3.19 -15.96 2.77
N PRO A 342 -2.31 -16.95 2.94
CA PRO A 342 -1.79 -17.35 4.25
C PRO A 342 -1.17 -16.19 5.04
N SER A 343 -1.24 -16.24 6.37
CA SER A 343 -0.60 -15.21 7.22
C SER A 343 0.92 -15.32 7.22
N LYS A 344 1.46 -16.50 6.90
CA LYS A 344 2.88 -16.80 6.85
C LYS A 344 3.23 -17.46 5.53
N LEU A 345 4.08 -16.80 4.76
CA LEU A 345 4.51 -17.23 3.44
C LEU A 345 6.03 -17.26 3.34
N LEU A 346 6.53 -18.13 2.49
CA LEU A 346 7.85 -18.06 1.91
C LEU A 346 7.74 -17.50 0.49
N MET A 347 8.44 -16.40 0.23
CA MET A 347 8.62 -15.87 -1.11
C MET A 347 10.02 -16.22 -1.59
N GLN A 348 10.13 -17.02 -2.62
CA GLN A 348 11.40 -17.38 -3.25
C GLN A 348 11.51 -16.66 -4.57
N ILE A 349 12.63 -15.97 -4.80
CA ILE A 349 12.87 -15.24 -6.04
C ILE A 349 14.20 -15.70 -6.63
N ASP A 350 14.14 -16.19 -7.87
CA ASP A 350 15.30 -16.74 -8.56
C ASP A 350 16.41 -15.70 -8.70
N GLY A 351 17.64 -16.07 -8.34
CA GLY A 351 18.81 -15.18 -8.35
C GLY A 351 18.86 -14.15 -7.22
N ILE A 352 17.76 -13.93 -6.49
CA ILE A 352 17.66 -12.91 -5.43
C ILE A 352 17.61 -13.52 -4.03
N GLY A 353 16.99 -14.69 -3.86
CA GLY A 353 16.93 -15.43 -2.60
C GLY A 353 15.52 -15.58 -2.03
N SER A 354 15.46 -16.06 -0.79
CA SER A 354 14.20 -16.40 -0.13
C SER A 354 13.87 -15.41 1.00
N PHE A 355 12.59 -15.16 1.23
CA PHE A 355 12.08 -14.18 2.19
C PHE A 355 10.89 -14.76 2.95
N TYR A 356 10.87 -14.61 4.27
CA TYR A 356 9.63 -14.83 5.03
C TYR A 356 8.75 -13.60 4.90
N VAL A 357 7.48 -13.81 4.57
CA VAL A 357 6.46 -12.77 4.51
C VAL A 357 5.41 -13.08 5.57
N LEU A 358 5.33 -12.21 6.58
CA LEU A 358 4.44 -12.32 7.72
C LEU A 358 3.41 -11.19 7.64
N ARG A 359 2.12 -11.53 7.65
CA ARG A 359 1.03 -10.57 7.48
C ARG A 359 0.32 -10.24 8.78
N ASP A 360 0.48 -11.08 9.81
CA ASP A 360 -0.10 -10.83 11.12
C ASP A 360 0.51 -9.56 11.73
N ALA A 361 -0.35 -8.72 12.32
CA ALA A 361 0.08 -7.49 12.97
C ALA A 361 0.97 -7.76 14.20
N SER A 362 0.91 -8.97 14.78
CA SER A 362 1.73 -9.36 15.92
C SER A 362 2.45 -10.66 15.63
N ILE A 363 3.78 -10.63 15.67
CA ILE A 363 4.62 -11.79 15.42
C ILE A 363 5.54 -12.05 16.60
N THR A 364 5.81 -13.31 16.88
CA THR A 364 6.76 -13.71 17.93
C THR A 364 8.05 -14.23 17.32
N VAL A 365 9.18 -13.78 17.86
CA VAL A 365 10.53 -14.19 17.44
C VAL A 365 11.25 -14.75 18.66
N GLY A 366 11.79 -15.95 18.55
CA GLY A 366 12.47 -16.59 19.69
C GLY A 366 13.13 -17.92 19.32
N PRO A 367 13.63 -18.69 20.29
CA PRO A 367 14.28 -19.96 20.04
C PRO A 367 13.33 -20.96 19.36
N ILE A 368 13.81 -21.65 18.32
CA ILE A 368 13.06 -22.70 17.62
C ILE A 368 12.72 -23.89 18.52
N SER A 369 13.51 -24.09 19.58
CA SER A 369 13.29 -25.11 20.62
C SER A 369 12.22 -24.72 21.65
N SER A 370 11.65 -23.51 21.57
CA SER A 370 10.63 -23.06 22.52
C SER A 370 9.33 -23.83 22.32
N SER A 371 8.75 -24.32 23.42
CA SER A 371 7.44 -24.98 23.43
C SER A 371 6.31 -24.05 22.98
N ALA A 372 6.49 -22.73 23.13
CA ALA A 372 5.54 -21.71 22.68
C ALA A 372 5.48 -21.54 21.15
N ARG A 373 6.39 -22.19 20.39
CA ARG A 373 6.45 -22.18 18.92
C ARG A 373 6.34 -20.77 18.33
N PRO A 374 7.39 -19.95 18.46
CA PRO A 374 7.36 -18.58 17.96
C PRO A 374 7.08 -18.55 16.46
N THR A 375 6.38 -17.51 15.99
CA THR A 375 6.07 -17.27 14.57
C THR A 375 7.34 -17.40 13.72
N VAL A 376 8.46 -16.87 14.22
CA VAL A 376 9.80 -16.99 13.68
C VAL A 376 10.71 -17.71 14.68
N GLY A 377 11.02 -18.97 14.40
CA GLY A 377 11.99 -19.76 15.16
C GLY A 377 13.43 -19.47 14.74
N LEU A 378 14.23 -18.99 15.68
CA LEU A 378 15.66 -18.76 15.55
C LEU A 378 16.44 -19.96 16.08
N MET A 379 17.52 -20.34 15.39
CA MET A 379 18.47 -21.36 15.84
C MET A 379 19.43 -20.78 16.87
N VAL A 380 18.96 -20.65 18.11
CA VAL A 380 19.69 -20.05 19.22
C VAL A 380 19.48 -20.85 20.50
N ASP A 381 20.19 -20.48 21.58
CA ASP A 381 20.06 -21.11 22.90
C ASP A 381 18.59 -21.08 23.38
N PRO A 382 18.05 -22.20 23.91
CA PRO A 382 16.68 -22.29 24.42
C PRO A 382 16.31 -21.25 25.50
N HIS A 383 17.29 -20.72 26.23
CA HIS A 383 17.06 -19.79 27.35
C HIS A 383 16.94 -18.32 26.91
N ILE A 384 17.13 -18.02 25.63
CA ILE A 384 17.00 -16.66 25.11
C ILE A 384 15.51 -16.25 25.12
N PRO A 385 15.19 -15.01 25.51
CA PRO A 385 13.81 -14.56 25.56
C PRO A 385 13.16 -14.53 24.17
N ALA A 386 11.90 -14.91 24.12
CA ALA A 386 11.05 -14.58 22.99
C ALA A 386 10.65 -13.10 23.06
N VAL A 387 10.56 -12.47 21.89
CA VAL A 387 10.07 -11.11 21.74
C VAL A 387 8.86 -11.10 20.82
N THR A 388 7.93 -10.21 21.10
CA THR A 388 6.80 -9.92 20.24
C THR A 388 7.09 -8.61 19.52
N ILE A 389 6.99 -8.61 18.20
CA ILE A 389 6.97 -7.39 17.40
C ILE A 389 5.54 -7.18 16.95
N GLU A 390 4.95 -6.07 17.38
CA GLU A 390 3.55 -5.75 17.21
C GLU A 390 3.42 -4.43 16.43
N ARG A 391 2.63 -4.44 15.36
CA ARG A 391 2.22 -3.27 14.61
C ARG A 391 0.91 -2.74 15.18
N SER A 392 0.89 -1.48 15.58
CA SER A 392 -0.29 -0.78 16.10
C SER A 392 -0.30 0.64 15.55
N GLU A 393 -1.41 1.05 14.92
CA GLU A 393 -1.58 2.41 14.38
C GLU A 393 -0.39 2.87 13.49
N ASP A 394 0.04 2.00 12.56
CA ASP A 394 1.18 2.19 11.65
C ASP A 394 2.60 2.19 12.31
N ASP A 395 2.68 2.13 13.63
CA ASP A 395 3.93 2.06 14.40
C ASP A 395 4.28 0.62 14.81
N TYR A 396 5.58 0.33 14.99
CA TYR A 396 6.05 -0.99 15.44
C TYR A 396 6.59 -0.94 16.86
N PHE A 397 6.13 -1.84 17.71
CA PHE A 397 6.61 -1.99 19.08
C PHE A 397 7.27 -3.35 19.24
N ILE A 398 8.41 -3.38 19.93
CA ILE A 398 8.97 -4.62 20.46
C ILE A 398 8.59 -4.76 21.92
N ARG A 399 8.07 -5.92 22.29
CA ARG A 399 7.73 -6.29 23.66
C ARG A 399 8.43 -7.59 24.05
N SER A 400 8.85 -7.71 25.29
CA SER A 400 9.40 -8.95 25.84
C SER A 400 9.10 -9.06 27.33
N SER A 401 8.89 -10.29 27.80
CA SER A 401 8.78 -10.59 29.22
C SER A 401 10.11 -10.47 29.96
N SER A 402 11.23 -10.47 29.24
CA SER A 402 12.57 -10.34 29.81
C SER A 402 13.36 -9.23 29.11
N PRO A 403 14.35 -8.62 29.78
CA PRO A 403 15.08 -7.51 29.17
C PRO A 403 15.84 -7.94 27.92
N VAL A 404 15.63 -7.22 26.83
CA VAL A 404 16.38 -7.34 25.57
C VAL A 404 17.09 -6.03 25.27
N ARG A 405 18.10 -6.04 24.41
CA ARG A 405 18.82 -4.82 24.07
C ARG A 405 18.35 -4.31 22.71
N VAL A 406 17.96 -3.04 22.64
CA VAL A 406 17.72 -2.34 21.37
C VAL A 406 18.69 -1.17 21.28
N ASN A 407 19.58 -1.22 20.29
CA ASN A 407 20.79 -0.40 20.19
C ASN A 407 21.65 -0.55 21.46
N ASP A 408 21.75 0.51 22.24
CA ASP A 408 22.54 0.56 23.48
C ASP A 408 21.67 0.56 24.75
N ALA A 409 20.35 0.47 24.61
CA ALA A 409 19.41 0.47 25.72
C ALA A 409 18.84 -0.92 25.98
N THR A 410 18.86 -1.34 27.24
CA THR A 410 18.13 -2.52 27.70
C THR A 410 16.67 -2.14 27.95
N THR A 411 15.72 -2.89 27.39
CA THR A 411 14.29 -2.61 27.48
C THR A 411 13.45 -3.88 27.43
N THR A 412 12.22 -3.81 27.92
CA THR A 412 11.16 -4.81 27.75
C THR A 412 10.04 -4.32 26.83
N ASN A 413 10.00 -3.02 26.53
CA ASN A 413 9.05 -2.40 25.60
C ASN A 413 9.68 -1.18 24.92
N LYS A 414 9.62 -1.09 23.59
CA LYS A 414 10.12 0.07 22.86
C LYS A 414 9.39 0.23 21.52
N LEU A 415 9.08 1.49 21.17
CA LEU A 415 8.76 1.88 19.80
C LEU A 415 10.00 1.71 18.92
N LEU A 416 9.94 0.81 17.95
CA LEU A 416 10.97 0.57 16.96
C LEU A 416 10.97 1.68 15.92
N VAL A 417 12.16 2.16 15.58
CA VAL A 417 12.38 3.11 14.48
C VAL A 417 13.32 2.51 13.45
N ASP A 418 13.32 3.04 12.23
CA ASP A 418 14.20 2.55 11.18
C ASP A 418 15.66 2.44 11.66
N SER A 419 16.29 1.34 11.26
CA SER A 419 17.67 1.00 11.57
C SER A 419 17.98 0.64 13.03
N ASP A 420 16.96 0.48 13.87
CA ASP A 420 17.12 -0.09 15.22
C ASP A 420 17.75 -1.49 15.16
N ARG A 421 18.75 -1.72 16.02
CA ARG A 421 19.42 -3.01 16.20
C ARG A 421 18.84 -3.73 17.41
N ILE A 422 18.15 -4.84 17.20
CA ILE A 422 17.56 -5.67 18.25
C ILE A 422 18.54 -6.80 18.56
N SER A 423 18.91 -6.97 19.83
CA SER A 423 19.81 -8.01 20.30
C SER A 423 19.15 -8.80 21.43
N LEU A 424 18.80 -10.06 21.14
CA LEU A 424 18.24 -11.00 22.12
C LEU A 424 19.34 -11.65 22.96
N SER A 425 20.54 -11.76 22.38
CA SER A 425 21.77 -12.19 23.03
C SER A 425 22.98 -11.64 22.26
N PRO A 426 24.21 -11.68 22.79
CA PRO A 426 25.40 -11.21 22.08
C PRO A 426 25.64 -11.85 20.71
N ARG A 427 25.06 -13.04 20.47
CA ARG A 427 25.16 -13.78 19.20
C ARG A 427 23.85 -13.81 18.40
N CYS A 428 22.80 -13.15 18.87
CA CYS A 428 21.49 -13.15 18.23
C CYS A 428 21.00 -11.70 18.05
N GLY A 429 21.43 -11.10 16.94
CA GLY A 429 21.08 -9.75 16.54
C GLY A 429 20.27 -9.70 15.25
N MET A 430 19.34 -8.75 15.21
CA MET A 430 18.47 -8.42 14.11
C MET A 430 18.52 -6.91 13.88
N LYS A 431 18.33 -6.46 12.63
CA LYS A 431 18.19 -5.05 12.30
C LYS A 431 16.78 -4.82 11.76
N PHE A 432 16.05 -3.94 12.43
CA PHE A 432 14.72 -3.49 12.01
C PHE A 432 14.86 -2.33 11.02
N ASN A 433 14.11 -2.39 9.93
CA ASN A 433 14.13 -1.38 8.89
C ASN A 433 12.73 -1.13 8.35
N ILE A 434 12.45 0.12 7.98
CA ILE A 434 11.24 0.53 7.24
C ILE A 434 11.74 1.15 5.92
N PRO A 435 11.96 0.31 4.88
CA PRO A 435 12.56 0.76 3.61
C PRO A 435 11.75 1.87 2.93
N ASN A 436 10.42 1.75 2.95
CA ASN A 436 9.51 2.79 2.47
C ASN A 436 8.45 3.13 3.54
N PRO A 437 8.54 4.31 4.18
CA PRO A 437 7.58 4.75 5.19
C PRO A 437 6.12 4.76 4.72
N ALA A 438 5.85 4.94 3.41
CA ALA A 438 4.48 4.99 2.88
C ALA A 438 3.78 3.62 2.87
N SER A 439 4.57 2.52 2.83
CA SER A 439 4.05 1.15 2.78
C SER A 439 3.70 0.56 4.13
N THR A 440 4.25 1.16 5.21
CA THR A 440 4.25 0.65 6.59
C THR A 440 4.73 -0.81 6.74
N THR A 441 5.24 -1.42 5.66
CA THR A 441 5.89 -2.73 5.64
C THR A 441 7.30 -2.59 6.18
N ALA A 442 7.61 -3.38 7.21
CA ALA A 442 8.93 -3.40 7.81
C ALA A 442 9.71 -4.64 7.40
N THR A 443 11.01 -4.61 7.62
CA THR A 443 11.90 -5.75 7.40
C THR A 443 12.81 -6.00 8.59
N LEU A 444 13.10 -7.27 8.85
CA LEU A 444 14.11 -7.70 9.80
C LEU A 444 15.24 -8.38 9.03
N SER A 445 16.39 -7.72 9.00
CA SER A 445 17.63 -8.34 8.54
C SER A 445 18.27 -9.10 9.68
N LEU A 446 18.91 -10.24 9.39
CA LEU A 446 19.43 -11.17 10.40
C LEU A 446 20.98 -11.21 10.36
N PRO A 447 21.69 -10.14 10.77
CA PRO A 447 23.15 -10.07 10.66
C PRO A 447 23.87 -11.10 11.54
N SER A 448 23.27 -11.52 12.65
CA SER A 448 23.85 -12.56 13.54
C SER A 448 22.85 -13.61 14.01
N ALA A 449 21.56 -13.42 13.81
CA ALA A 449 20.56 -14.47 14.00
C ALA A 449 20.55 -15.48 12.84
N ARG A 450 20.19 -16.73 13.12
CA ARG A 450 20.04 -17.79 12.10
C ARG A 450 18.64 -18.38 12.15
N LEU A 451 18.08 -18.65 10.97
CA LEU A 451 16.83 -19.40 10.80
C LEU A 451 17.13 -20.87 10.54
N GLY A 452 16.13 -21.74 10.73
CA GLY A 452 16.21 -23.15 10.33
C GLY A 452 16.41 -23.34 8.81
N ARG A 453 16.16 -22.29 8.02
CA ARG A 453 16.31 -22.28 6.56
C ARG A 453 17.37 -21.25 6.18
N ALA A 454 18.50 -21.71 5.67
CA ALA A 454 19.69 -20.86 5.45
C ALA A 454 19.59 -19.94 4.22
N ASP A 455 18.69 -20.22 3.28
CA ASP A 455 18.45 -19.43 2.06
C ASP A 455 17.59 -18.18 2.31
N VAL A 456 16.97 -18.07 3.50
CA VAL A 456 16.15 -16.91 3.86
C VAL A 456 17.03 -15.73 4.23
N ARG A 457 17.01 -14.68 3.40
CA ARG A 457 17.86 -13.50 3.55
C ARG A 457 17.31 -12.49 4.54
N ARG A 458 15.99 -12.39 4.63
CA ARG A 458 15.29 -11.34 5.39
C ARG A 458 13.86 -11.76 5.70
N ILE A 459 13.32 -11.23 6.80
CA ILE A 459 11.91 -11.37 7.16
C ILE A 459 11.21 -10.06 6.81
N ILE A 460 10.04 -10.14 6.22
CA ILE A 460 9.19 -9.02 5.80
C ILE A 460 7.93 -9.06 6.65
N LEU A 461 7.68 -7.98 7.38
CA LEU A 461 6.47 -7.74 8.15
C LEU A 461 5.54 -6.93 7.26
N MET A 462 4.79 -7.63 6.41
CA MET A 462 3.93 -7.02 5.40
C MET A 462 2.79 -6.26 6.06
N ASP A 463 2.57 -5.04 5.58
CA ASP A 463 1.36 -4.27 5.89
C ASP A 463 0.56 -4.00 4.60
N ARG A 464 0.91 -2.94 3.87
CA ARG A 464 0.19 -2.54 2.66
C ARG A 464 0.76 -3.23 1.42
N ASP A 465 2.05 -3.02 1.17
CA ASP A 465 2.72 -3.48 -0.03
C ASP A 465 4.18 -3.90 0.21
N ILE A 466 4.67 -4.81 -0.64
CA ILE A 466 6.05 -5.26 -0.74
C ILE A 466 6.59 -4.79 -2.07
N LEU A 467 7.49 -3.81 -2.00
CA LEU A 467 8.25 -3.29 -3.13
C LEU A 467 9.49 -4.15 -3.42
N ILE A 468 9.63 -4.55 -4.68
CA ILE A 468 10.76 -5.31 -5.22
C ILE A 468 11.37 -4.50 -6.36
N GLY A 469 12.63 -4.09 -6.26
CA GLY A 469 13.23 -3.24 -7.29
C GLY A 469 14.68 -2.84 -7.01
N PRO A 470 15.28 -2.03 -7.89
CA PRO A 470 16.71 -1.69 -7.83
C PRO A 470 17.04 -0.63 -6.77
N ASN A 471 16.03 0.06 -6.24
CA ASN A 471 16.21 1.21 -5.36
C ASN A 471 16.29 0.81 -3.88
N GLU A 472 17.03 1.57 -3.07
CA GLU A 472 17.17 1.36 -1.62
C GLU A 472 15.84 1.43 -0.84
N GLY A 473 14.83 2.11 -1.39
CA GLY A 473 13.46 2.13 -0.83
C GLY A 473 12.66 0.83 -1.06
N SER A 474 13.23 -0.16 -1.74
CA SER A 474 12.60 -1.46 -1.98
C SER A 474 12.80 -2.39 -0.78
N HIS A 475 11.77 -3.15 -0.43
CA HIS A 475 11.85 -4.14 0.66
C HIS A 475 12.75 -5.31 0.28
N ILE A 476 12.70 -5.67 -1.00
CA ILE A 476 13.58 -6.64 -1.64
C ILE A 476 14.38 -5.91 -2.71
N LEU A 477 15.70 -5.90 -2.55
CA LEU A 477 16.61 -5.32 -3.54
C LEU A 477 16.76 -6.29 -4.71
N ALA A 478 16.49 -5.80 -5.91
CA ALA A 478 16.53 -6.52 -7.16
C ALA A 478 17.19 -5.64 -8.22
N GLU A 479 18.52 -5.60 -8.24
CA GLU A 479 19.31 -4.75 -9.14
C GLU A 479 19.11 -5.09 -10.63
N SER A 480 18.70 -6.31 -10.93
CA SER A 480 18.40 -6.77 -12.30
C SER A 480 17.07 -6.22 -12.86
N LEU A 481 16.25 -5.56 -12.05
CA LEU A 481 15.00 -4.96 -12.49
C LEU A 481 15.20 -3.49 -12.88
N ASP A 482 14.65 -3.11 -14.03
CA ASP A 482 14.65 -1.71 -14.48
C ASP A 482 13.64 -0.84 -13.71
N GLN A 483 12.58 -1.46 -13.17
CA GLN A 483 11.50 -0.80 -12.45
C GLN A 483 11.05 -1.57 -11.22
N THR A 484 10.53 -0.85 -10.23
CA THR A 484 9.97 -1.43 -9.02
C THR A 484 8.64 -2.11 -9.30
N ILE A 485 8.52 -3.35 -8.83
CA ILE A 485 7.30 -4.15 -8.76
C ILE A 485 6.69 -3.99 -7.36
N ALA A 486 5.38 -3.82 -7.28
CA ALA A 486 4.66 -3.75 -6.00
C ALA A 486 3.72 -4.94 -5.84
N LEU A 487 3.90 -5.71 -4.76
CA LEU A 487 2.98 -6.78 -4.35
C LEU A 487 2.11 -6.26 -3.20
N PHE A 488 0.79 -6.36 -3.30
CA PHE A 488 -0.11 -5.81 -2.27
C PHE A 488 -1.28 -6.75 -2.02
N ALA A 489 -1.77 -6.81 -0.77
CA ALA A 489 -2.90 -7.65 -0.42
C ALA A 489 -4.21 -6.87 -0.52
N GLN A 490 -5.20 -7.39 -1.25
CA GLN A 490 -6.54 -6.82 -1.35
C GLN A 490 -7.57 -7.95 -1.38
N ASN A 491 -8.71 -7.80 -0.70
CA ASN A 491 -9.78 -8.81 -0.69
C ASN A 491 -9.30 -10.25 -0.39
N GLY A 492 -8.29 -10.39 0.47
CA GLY A 492 -7.70 -11.69 0.81
C GLY A 492 -6.86 -12.33 -0.30
N GLN A 493 -6.53 -11.62 -1.39
CA GLN A 493 -5.68 -12.08 -2.48
C GLN A 493 -4.45 -11.18 -2.65
N LEU A 494 -3.35 -11.74 -3.17
CA LEU A 494 -2.11 -10.97 -3.38
C LEU A 494 -2.10 -10.49 -4.81
N PHE A 495 -2.06 -9.19 -5.03
CA PHE A 495 -1.98 -8.62 -6.37
C PHE A 495 -0.57 -8.13 -6.66
N CYS A 496 -0.30 -7.92 -7.95
CA CYS A 496 0.97 -7.38 -8.42
C CYS A 496 0.73 -6.23 -9.37
N LYS A 497 1.34 -5.08 -9.07
CA LYS A 497 1.44 -3.93 -9.97
C LYS A 497 2.86 -3.88 -10.51
N ALA A 498 2.99 -4.11 -11.82
CA ALA A 498 4.24 -4.04 -12.56
C ALA A 498 3.97 -3.45 -13.95
N LYS A 499 4.99 -2.84 -14.56
CA LYS A 499 4.92 -2.40 -15.97
C LYS A 499 5.00 -3.59 -16.93
N ASP A 500 5.75 -4.62 -16.55
CA ASP A 500 5.91 -5.84 -17.33
C ASP A 500 4.69 -6.76 -17.21
N LYS A 501 4.52 -7.62 -18.22
CA LYS A 501 3.49 -8.66 -18.21
C LYS A 501 3.75 -9.68 -17.09
N ILE A 502 2.68 -10.06 -16.42
CA ILE A 502 2.71 -11.09 -15.37
C ILE A 502 2.34 -12.42 -16.02
N LEU A 503 3.19 -13.42 -15.85
CA LEU A 503 2.98 -14.78 -16.33
C LEU A 503 2.87 -15.73 -15.13
N VAL A 504 1.88 -16.61 -15.12
CA VAL A 504 1.73 -17.68 -14.13
C VAL A 504 1.84 -19.01 -14.86
N ASN A 505 2.81 -19.84 -14.49
CA ASN A 505 3.17 -21.06 -15.23
C ASN A 505 3.24 -20.80 -16.75
N ASP A 506 3.95 -19.72 -17.11
CA ASP A 506 4.14 -19.21 -18.48
C ASP A 506 2.89 -18.76 -19.24
N LYS A 507 1.73 -18.67 -18.58
CA LYS A 507 0.51 -18.12 -19.17
C LYS A 507 0.29 -16.67 -18.73
N PRO A 508 -0.02 -15.74 -19.65
CA PRO A 508 -0.28 -14.35 -19.28
C PRO A 508 -1.53 -14.24 -18.44
N VAL A 509 -1.43 -13.47 -17.37
CA VAL A 509 -2.53 -13.19 -16.44
C VAL A 509 -2.77 -11.69 -16.36
N SER A 510 -4.03 -11.29 -16.22
CA SER A 510 -4.41 -9.89 -16.01
C SER A 510 -3.72 -9.32 -14.76
N SER A 511 -3.31 -8.05 -14.81
CA SER A 511 -2.81 -7.32 -13.64
C SER A 511 -3.83 -7.19 -12.52
N ARG A 512 -5.11 -7.44 -12.80
CA ARG A 512 -6.21 -7.48 -11.84
C ARG A 512 -6.48 -8.89 -11.28
N ALA A 513 -5.68 -9.90 -11.61
CA ALA A 513 -5.84 -11.22 -11.03
C ALA A 513 -4.91 -11.41 -9.83
N GLY A 514 -5.40 -12.10 -8.81
CA GLY A 514 -4.59 -12.50 -7.67
C GLY A 514 -3.48 -13.46 -8.09
N LEU A 515 -2.29 -13.24 -7.54
CA LEU A 515 -1.14 -14.12 -7.62
C LEU A 515 -1.43 -15.41 -6.85
N PRO A 516 -1.29 -16.58 -7.50
CA PRO A 516 -1.47 -17.85 -6.84
C PRO A 516 -0.29 -18.22 -5.94
N VAL A 517 -0.59 -19.00 -4.90
CA VAL A 517 0.41 -19.70 -4.08
C VAL A 517 0.78 -21.02 -4.79
N ASP A 518 2.00 -21.49 -4.56
CA ASP A 518 2.61 -22.73 -5.07
C ASP A 518 2.64 -22.86 -6.59
N LYS A 519 2.70 -21.72 -7.29
CA LYS A 519 2.90 -21.65 -8.74
C LYS A 519 4.04 -20.71 -9.08
N GLN A 520 4.67 -20.98 -10.23
CA GLN A 520 5.72 -20.12 -10.74
C GLN A 520 5.10 -18.84 -11.32
N ILE A 521 5.59 -17.70 -10.86
CA ILE A 521 5.16 -16.38 -11.29
C ILE A 521 6.38 -15.68 -11.91
N ARG A 522 6.26 -15.25 -13.17
CA ARG A 522 7.32 -14.51 -13.87
C ARG A 522 6.85 -13.09 -14.18
N ILE A 523 7.65 -12.10 -13.80
CA ILE A 523 7.35 -10.67 -13.96
C ILE A 523 8.63 -10.01 -14.49
N GLY A 524 8.61 -9.60 -15.76
CA GLY A 524 9.80 -9.06 -16.41
C GLY A 524 10.97 -10.06 -16.37
N GLN A 525 12.07 -9.67 -15.72
CA GLN A 525 13.29 -10.47 -15.60
C GLN A 525 13.34 -11.38 -14.36
N ILE A 526 12.36 -11.30 -13.45
CA ILE A 526 12.35 -12.12 -12.24
C ILE A 526 11.33 -13.26 -12.32
N SER A 527 11.67 -14.37 -11.69
CA SER A 527 10.80 -15.53 -11.47
C SER A 527 10.69 -15.74 -9.96
N LEU A 528 9.48 -15.92 -9.46
CA LEU A 528 9.20 -16.10 -8.05
C LEU A 528 8.15 -17.17 -7.79
N VAL A 529 8.19 -17.73 -6.59
CA VAL A 529 7.19 -18.68 -6.06
C VAL A 529 6.81 -18.24 -4.65
N LEU A 530 5.52 -18.28 -4.36
CA LEU A 530 4.98 -18.07 -3.02
C LEU A 530 4.57 -19.42 -2.45
N THR A 531 5.00 -19.76 -1.24
CA THR A 531 4.65 -21.03 -0.60
C THR A 531 4.13 -20.79 0.80
N GLU A 532 3.04 -21.45 1.17
CA GLU A 532 2.51 -21.39 2.53
C GLU A 532 3.46 -22.04 3.53
N LEU A 533 3.71 -21.36 4.66
CA LEU A 533 4.46 -21.91 5.78
C LEU A 533 3.49 -22.21 6.93
N LYS A 534 3.43 -23.49 7.32
CA LYS A 534 2.61 -23.95 8.45
C LYS A 534 3.27 -23.70 9.80
#